data_AF-A0A959X4D8-F1
#
_entry.id   AF-A0A959X4D8-F1
#
_cell.length_a   1.000
_cell.length_b   1.000
_cell.length_c   1.000
_cell.angle_alpha   90.00
_cell.angle_beta   90.00
_cell.angle_gamma   90.00
#
_symmetry.space_group_name_H-M   'P 1'
#
loop_
_entity.id
_entity.type
_entity.pdbx_description
1 polymer ?
#
loop_
_entity_poly.entity_id
_entity_poly.type
_entity_poly.pdbx_seq_one_letter_code
_entity_poly.pdbx_strand_id
1 'polypeptide(L)'
;MSPAPLPIQIRRYEELDAAATLAIFVAAITQTAQADYTPEQIEAWATSGQTDPASWHLAMSSRNSFVATVNGEVAGFSDVAPDGYIAMMFVSPDHRGIGIGRRLLAEAEQQA
;
A
#
# COMPACT_ATOMS: atom_id res chain seq x y z
N MET A 1 -11.98 -24.00 16.42
CA MET A 1 -12.62 -22.75 15.96
C MET A 1 -11.50 -21.86 15.46
N SER A 2 -11.46 -21.54 14.18
CA SER A 2 -10.52 -20.53 13.66
C SER A 2 -10.90 -19.17 14.25
N PRO A 3 -9.95 -18.32 14.66
CA PRO A 3 -10.27 -16.96 15.09
C PRO A 3 -11.01 -16.23 13.97
N ALA A 4 -11.98 -15.40 14.33
CA ALA A 4 -12.64 -14.52 13.37
C ALA A 4 -11.57 -13.63 12.72
N PRO A 5 -11.64 -13.38 11.39
CA PRO A 5 -10.70 -12.51 10.73
C PRO A 5 -10.76 -11.12 11.36
N LEU A 6 -9.59 -10.58 11.68
CA LEU A 6 -9.45 -9.27 12.32
C LEU A 6 -10.02 -8.18 11.40
N PRO A 7 -10.71 -7.16 11.95
CA PRO A 7 -11.36 -6.14 11.13
C PRO A 7 -10.32 -5.29 10.40
N ILE A 8 -10.42 -5.27 9.07
CA ILE A 8 -9.65 -4.34 8.22
C ILE A 8 -10.31 -2.97 8.32
N GLN A 9 -9.57 -1.97 8.77
CA GLN A 9 -10.02 -0.58 8.86
C GLN A 9 -9.36 0.24 7.75
N ILE A 10 -10.13 1.10 7.08
CA ILE A 10 -9.60 2.06 6.12
C ILE A 10 -9.60 3.43 6.78
N ARG A 11 -8.50 4.17 6.64
CA ARG A 11 -8.40 5.56 7.08
C ARG A 11 -7.49 6.35 6.16
N ARG A 12 -7.59 7.68 6.22
CA ARG A 12 -6.66 8.55 5.51
C ARG A 12 -5.22 8.29 5.96
N TYR A 13 -4.33 8.46 5.01
CA TYR A 13 -2.89 8.43 5.21
C TYR A 13 -2.46 9.63 6.06
N GLU A 14 -1.52 9.41 6.97
CA GLU A 14 -0.89 10.43 7.83
C GLU A 14 0.64 10.33 7.76
N GLU A 15 1.34 11.35 8.25
CA GLU A 15 2.82 11.39 8.24
C GLU A 15 3.47 10.19 8.92
N LEU A 16 2.87 9.72 10.03
CA LEU A 16 3.36 8.56 10.78
C LEU A 16 3.29 7.25 9.97
N ASP A 17 2.51 7.20 8.88
CA ASP A 17 2.41 6.02 8.02
C ASP A 17 3.52 5.94 6.98
N ALA A 18 4.32 7.00 6.81
CA ALA A 18 5.30 7.10 5.74
C ALA A 18 6.30 5.93 5.74
N ALA A 19 6.87 5.62 6.90
CA ALA A 19 7.83 4.53 7.02
C ALA A 19 7.19 3.17 6.73
N ALA A 20 5.97 2.92 7.22
CA ALA A 20 5.28 1.65 7.03
C ALA A 20 4.84 1.43 5.59
N THR A 21 4.28 2.47 4.94
CA THR A 21 3.84 2.39 3.55
C THR A 21 5.02 2.27 2.58
N LEU A 22 6.13 2.95 2.83
CA LEU A 22 7.37 2.77 2.07
C LEU A 22 7.92 1.33 2.22
N ALA A 23 7.95 0.79 3.44
CA ALA A 23 8.37 -0.59 3.67
C ALA A 23 7.48 -1.59 2.93
N ILE A 24 6.16 -1.38 2.93
CA ILE A 24 5.20 -2.22 2.19
C ILE A 24 5.43 -2.10 0.69
N PHE A 25 5.67 -0.92 0.15
CA PHE A 25 5.96 -0.71 -1.27
C PHE A 25 7.15 -1.56 -1.71
N VAL A 26 8.29 -1.43 -1.01
CA VAL A 26 9.51 -2.17 -1.30
C VAL A 26 9.29 -3.68 -1.13
N ALA A 27 8.68 -4.10 -0.02
CA ALA A 27 8.43 -5.52 0.26
C ALA A 27 7.46 -6.15 -0.74
N ALA A 28 6.40 -5.45 -1.15
CA ALA A 28 5.46 -5.96 -2.12
C ALA A 28 6.12 -6.17 -3.49
N ILE A 29 6.98 -5.24 -3.93
CA ILE A 29 7.73 -5.38 -5.18
C ILE A 29 8.72 -6.56 -5.07
N THR A 30 9.59 -6.53 -4.06
CA THR A 30 10.69 -7.50 -3.92
C THR A 30 10.25 -8.90 -3.51
N GLN A 31 9.09 -9.08 -2.89
CA GLN A 31 8.64 -10.39 -2.38
C GLN A 31 7.35 -10.91 -3.04
N THR A 32 6.47 -10.03 -3.51
CA THR A 32 5.25 -10.44 -4.23
C THR A 32 5.49 -10.44 -5.72
N ALA A 33 5.85 -9.28 -6.27
CA ALA A 33 5.95 -9.08 -7.71
C ALA A 33 7.13 -9.85 -8.32
N GLN A 34 8.16 -10.22 -7.54
CA GLN A 34 9.29 -11.02 -8.04
C GLN A 34 8.89 -12.33 -8.76
N ALA A 35 7.67 -12.83 -8.56
CA ALA A 35 7.16 -14.00 -9.28
C ALA A 35 6.89 -13.72 -10.77
N ASP A 36 6.65 -12.46 -11.13
CA ASP A 36 6.17 -12.04 -12.45
C ASP A 36 7.16 -11.13 -13.21
N TYR A 37 8.22 -10.65 -12.54
CA TYR A 37 9.19 -9.68 -13.09
C TYR A 37 10.63 -10.16 -12.95
N THR A 38 11.51 -9.70 -13.85
CA THR A 38 12.94 -10.04 -13.77
C THR A 38 13.62 -9.31 -12.61
N PRO A 39 14.78 -9.81 -12.13
CA PRO A 39 15.54 -9.14 -11.08
C PRO A 39 15.86 -7.68 -11.40
N GLU A 40 16.20 -7.36 -12.66
CA GLU A 40 16.53 -5.99 -13.10
C GLU A 40 15.29 -5.08 -13.07
N GLN A 41 14.11 -5.62 -13.43
CA GLN A 41 12.85 -4.87 -13.35
C GLN A 41 12.46 -4.59 -11.89
N ILE A 42 12.64 -5.58 -11.01
CA ILE A 42 12.41 -5.44 -9.57
C ILE A 42 13.35 -4.39 -8.97
N GLU A 43 14.64 -4.45 -9.28
CA GLU A 43 15.64 -3.49 -8.80
C GLU A 43 15.29 -2.07 -9.26
N ALA A 44 15.04 -1.88 -10.56
CA ALA A 44 14.68 -0.57 -11.10
C ALA A 44 13.41 0.01 -10.46
N TRP A 45 12.42 -0.84 -10.16
CA TRP A 45 11.17 -0.40 -9.56
C TRP A 45 11.33 -0.06 -8.06
N ALA A 46 11.95 -0.95 -7.29
CA ALA A 46 12.13 -0.77 -5.85
C ALA A 46 13.09 0.38 -5.50
N THR A 47 13.97 0.78 -6.43
CA THR A 47 14.98 1.84 -6.23
C THR A 47 14.65 3.15 -6.95
N SER A 48 13.39 3.35 -7.36
CA SER A 48 12.91 4.47 -8.17
C SER A 48 13.01 5.89 -7.56
N GLY A 49 13.83 6.08 -6.53
CA GLY A 49 14.24 7.39 -5.99
C GLY A 49 13.50 7.82 -4.72
N GLN A 50 12.53 7.04 -4.24
CA GLN A 50 11.82 7.31 -2.98
C GLN A 50 12.30 6.35 -1.90
N THR A 51 13.52 6.59 -1.41
CA THR A 51 14.21 5.67 -0.48
C THR A 51 14.11 6.08 0.98
N ASP A 52 13.57 7.27 1.27
CA ASP A 52 13.44 7.78 2.63
C ASP A 52 11.97 8.15 2.96
N PRO A 53 11.54 8.01 4.23
CA PRO A 53 10.16 8.30 4.61
C PRO A 53 9.71 9.75 4.38
N ALA A 54 10.61 10.74 4.40
CA ALA A 54 10.21 12.14 4.27
C ALA A 54 9.85 12.48 2.81
N SER A 55 10.66 12.06 1.85
CA SER A 55 10.33 12.21 0.42
C SER A 55 9.09 11.40 0.04
N TRP A 56 8.95 10.18 0.58
CA TRP A 56 7.76 9.35 0.43
C TRP A 56 6.51 10.03 1.00
N HIS A 57 6.61 10.64 2.18
CA HIS A 57 5.50 11.39 2.78
C HIS A 57 5.04 12.54 1.88
N LEU A 58 5.97 13.33 1.34
CA LEU A 58 5.61 14.42 0.41
C LEU A 58 4.87 13.90 -0.83
N ALA A 59 5.33 12.78 -1.40
CA ALA A 59 4.67 12.15 -2.54
C ALA A 59 3.26 11.64 -2.19
N MET A 60 3.12 10.90 -1.08
CA MET A 60 1.85 10.33 -0.63
C MET A 60 0.84 11.41 -0.21
N SER A 61 1.29 12.48 0.45
CA SER A 61 0.44 13.60 0.88
C SER A 61 -0.05 14.47 -0.29
N SER A 62 0.68 14.49 -1.41
CA SER A 62 0.23 15.16 -2.64
C SER A 62 -0.88 14.39 -3.37
N ARG A 63 -1.14 13.15 -2.94
CA ARG A 63 -2.14 12.24 -3.49
C ARG A 63 -3.28 12.10 -2.49
N ASN A 64 -4.46 11.70 -2.98
CA ASN A 64 -5.58 11.34 -2.10
C ASN A 64 -5.36 9.91 -1.56
N SER A 65 -4.34 9.77 -0.72
CA SER A 65 -3.83 8.49 -0.22
C SER A 65 -4.57 8.03 1.04
N PHE A 66 -4.70 6.71 1.18
CA PHE A 66 -5.29 6.07 2.36
C PHE A 66 -4.63 4.73 2.65
N VAL A 67 -4.76 4.29 3.88
CA VAL A 67 -4.16 3.06 4.39
C VAL A 67 -5.24 2.08 4.86
N ALA A 68 -4.95 0.80 4.71
CA ALA A 68 -5.65 -0.28 5.37
C ALA A 68 -4.86 -0.72 6.60
N THR A 69 -5.50 -0.79 7.76
CA THR A 69 -4.89 -1.28 8.99
C THR A 69 -5.53 -2.58 9.46
N VAL A 70 -4.72 -3.42 10.10
CA VAL A 70 -5.12 -4.63 10.81
C VAL A 70 -4.51 -4.55 12.21
N ASN A 71 -5.32 -4.63 13.27
CA ASN A 71 -4.87 -4.40 14.65
C ASN A 71 -4.12 -3.06 14.88
N GLY A 72 -4.47 -2.03 14.10
CA GLY A 72 -3.81 -0.73 14.17
C GLY A 72 -2.49 -0.64 13.41
N GLU A 73 -1.97 -1.75 12.89
CA GLU A 73 -0.77 -1.78 12.04
C GLU A 73 -1.15 -1.58 10.57
N VAL A 74 -0.36 -0.81 9.83
CA VAL A 74 -0.57 -0.61 8.39
C VAL A 74 -0.28 -1.92 7.67
N ALA A 75 -1.26 -2.43 6.93
CA ALA A 75 -1.21 -3.70 6.21
C ALA A 75 -1.32 -3.53 4.69
N GLY A 76 -1.63 -2.32 4.21
CA GLY A 76 -1.64 -1.96 2.81
C GLY A 76 -2.01 -0.48 2.63
N PHE A 77 -1.85 0.03 1.42
CA PHE A 77 -2.20 1.42 1.08
C PHE A 77 -2.58 1.55 -0.39
N SER A 78 -3.25 2.64 -0.70
CA SER A 78 -3.56 3.03 -2.07
C SER A 78 -3.74 4.54 -2.19
N ASP A 79 -3.89 5.00 -3.43
CA ASP A 79 -4.33 6.34 -3.79
C ASP A 79 -5.38 6.27 -4.90
N VAL A 80 -6.16 7.34 -5.06
CA VAL A 80 -7.03 7.51 -6.23
C VAL A 80 -7.18 8.99 -6.58
N ALA A 81 -6.95 9.34 -7.84
CA ALA A 81 -7.21 10.69 -8.34
C ALA A 81 -8.72 10.92 -8.58
N PRO A 82 -9.19 12.19 -8.66
CA PRO A 82 -10.61 12.49 -8.88
C PRO A 82 -11.19 12.02 -10.23
N ASP A 83 -10.35 11.53 -11.15
CA ASP A 83 -10.78 10.90 -12.40
C ASP A 83 -10.84 9.36 -12.29
N GLY A 84 -10.61 8.82 -11.09
CA GLY A 84 -10.58 7.38 -10.81
C GLY A 84 -9.23 6.71 -11.07
N TYR A 85 -8.18 7.44 -11.47
CA TYR A 85 -6.87 6.84 -11.69
C TYR A 85 -6.21 6.43 -10.37
N ILE A 86 -5.95 5.13 -10.20
CA ILE A 86 -5.17 4.55 -9.10
C ILE A 86 -3.73 4.43 -9.57
N ALA A 87 -2.81 5.21 -8.99
CA ALA A 87 -1.40 5.07 -9.37
C ALA A 87 -0.68 4.01 -8.54
N MET A 88 -1.08 3.84 -7.27
CA MET A 88 -0.47 2.88 -6.35
C MET A 88 -1.52 2.11 -5.58
N MET A 89 -1.34 0.79 -5.51
CA MET A 89 -2.09 -0.09 -4.62
C MET A 89 -1.20 -1.25 -4.22
N PHE A 90 -0.85 -1.32 -2.94
CA PHE A 90 0.06 -2.35 -2.43
C PHE A 90 -0.46 -2.94 -1.12
N VAL A 91 -0.24 -4.23 -0.95
CA VAL A 91 -0.58 -5.00 0.25
C VAL A 91 0.69 -5.60 0.82
N SER A 92 0.85 -5.54 2.14
CA SER A 92 1.96 -6.17 2.85
C SER A 92 2.03 -7.68 2.51
N PRO A 93 3.21 -8.22 2.18
CA PRO A 93 3.40 -9.67 2.02
C PRO A 93 2.94 -10.50 3.21
N ASP A 94 3.02 -9.95 4.43
CA ASP A 94 2.64 -10.64 5.67
C ASP A 94 1.11 -10.73 5.87
N HIS A 95 0.34 -9.98 5.08
CA HIS A 95 -1.11 -9.86 5.22
C HIS A 95 -1.88 -10.25 3.94
N ARG A 96 -1.34 -11.19 3.16
CA ARG A 96 -1.99 -11.65 1.92
C ARG A 96 -3.22 -12.52 2.21
N GLY A 97 -4.15 -12.55 1.24
CA GLY A 97 -5.29 -13.49 1.25
C GLY A 97 -6.43 -13.17 2.22
N ILE A 98 -6.37 -12.07 2.98
CA ILE A 98 -7.40 -11.69 3.96
C ILE A 98 -8.34 -10.57 3.48
N GLY A 99 -8.24 -10.15 2.21
CA GLY A 99 -9.17 -9.20 1.60
C GLY A 99 -8.78 -7.72 1.68
N ILE A 100 -7.53 -7.38 2.06
CA ILE A 100 -7.06 -5.99 2.12
C ILE A 100 -7.17 -5.28 0.77
N GLY A 101 -6.66 -5.88 -0.31
CA GLY A 101 -6.73 -5.27 -1.65
C GLY A 101 -8.17 -4.97 -2.09
N ARG A 102 -9.11 -5.87 -1.78
CA ARG A 102 -10.54 -5.64 -2.04
C ARG A 102 -11.09 -4.45 -1.27
N ARG A 103 -10.67 -4.26 -0.01
CA ARG A 103 -11.10 -3.13 0.82
C ARG A 103 -10.48 -1.82 0.35
N LEU A 104 -9.23 -1.82 -0.07
CA LEU A 104 -8.57 -0.65 -0.67
C LEU A 104 -9.26 -0.25 -1.97
N LEU A 105 -9.56 -1.20 -2.86
CA LEU A 105 -10.25 -0.92 -4.11
C LEU A 105 -11.66 -0.37 -3.88
N ALA A 106 -12.43 -0.97 -2.97
CA ALA A 106 -13.77 -0.48 -2.63
C ALA A 106 -13.76 0.94 -2.04
N GLU A 107 -12.68 1.33 -1.36
CA GLU A 107 -12.48 2.72 -0.92
C GLU A 107 -12.15 3.63 -2.10
N ALA A 108 -11.24 3.21 -2.99
CA ALA A 108 -10.87 3.98 -4.18
C ALA A 108 -12.10 4.31 -5.04
N GLU A 109 -12.97 3.32 -5.26
CA GLU A 109 -14.24 3.47 -6.00
C GLU A 109 -15.21 4.47 -5.36
N GLN A 110 -15.17 4.65 -4.04
CA GLN A 110 -16.02 5.63 -3.34
C GLN A 110 -15.45 7.05 -3.35
N GLN A 111 -14.13 7.18 -3.49
CA GLN A 111 -13.43 8.47 -3.47
C GLN A 111 -13.22 9.08 -4.88
N ALA A 112 -13.45 8.29 -5.94
CA ALA A 112 -13.40 8.71 -7.34
C ALA A 112 -14.64 9.49 -7.78
#